data_AF-A0A3B8VVI0-F1
#
_entry.id   AF-A0A3B8VVI0-F1
#
_cell.length_a   1.000
_cell.length_b   1.000
_cell.length_c   1.000
_cell.angle_alpha   90.00
_cell.angle_beta   90.00
_cell.angle_gamma   90.00
#
_symmetry.space_group_name_H-M   'P 1'
#
loop_
_entity.id
_entity.type
_entity.pdbx_description
1 polymer ?
#
loop_
_entity_poly.entity_id
_entity_poly.type
_entity_poly.pdbx_seq_one_letter_code
_entity_poly.pdbx_strand_id
1 'polypeptide(L)'
;DAYGGPDAAHPSFSSLQKAINFSMTSFLTTGGIRGGKKQLEKFTPRSFNMGFSREVFNATKGYGKLHVGEDIDLSFRIRSAGFDTALIRDAYVYHKRRLSFKRFWKQVFKYGEARLVLNDLHPGSMKLVHLLPALFTVGVFAMIFLSLFVSSVFILPVLFYAFLIFVCSFIANKSLSVAFLSIPASFIQLIGYGCGFLKSVFVRGLLRKKLSQSKYQLDK
;
A
#
# COMPACT_ATOMS: atom_id res chain seq x y z
N ASP A 1 21.77 -2.38 11.43
CA ASP A 1 22.35 -2.85 10.15
C ASP A 1 21.74 -2.21 8.92
N ALA A 2 20.41 -2.16 8.84
CA ALA A 2 19.69 -1.40 7.84
C ALA A 2 18.81 -0.33 8.49
N TYR A 3 18.63 0.81 7.82
CA TYR A 3 17.88 1.95 8.37
C TYR A 3 17.16 2.74 7.29
N GLY A 4 16.28 3.63 7.73
CA GLY A 4 15.60 4.60 6.90
C GLY A 4 14.72 5.52 7.73
N GLY A 5 14.22 6.58 7.13
CA GLY A 5 13.31 7.50 7.79
C GLY A 5 11.91 7.54 7.17
N PRO A 6 10.98 8.24 7.83
CA PRO A 6 9.60 8.31 7.38
C PRO A 6 9.44 9.15 6.11
N ASP A 7 8.29 8.98 5.48
CA ASP A 7 7.87 9.78 4.34
C ASP A 7 7.11 11.02 4.85
N ALA A 8 7.55 12.21 4.43
CA ALA A 8 6.91 13.47 4.77
C ALA A 8 6.25 14.10 3.54
N ALA A 9 5.09 14.73 3.74
CA ALA A 9 4.45 15.55 2.71
C ALA A 9 5.00 16.97 2.77
N HIS A 10 5.53 17.48 1.65
CA HIS A 10 5.99 18.87 1.60
C HIS A 10 4.80 19.84 1.56
N PRO A 11 4.85 21.02 2.21
CA PRO A 11 3.76 21.99 2.21
C PRO A 11 3.28 22.41 0.80
N SER A 12 4.21 22.46 -0.16
CA SER A 12 3.93 22.82 -1.57
C SER A 12 3.22 21.74 -2.39
N PHE A 13 2.93 20.56 -1.82
CA PHE A 13 2.20 19.51 -2.53
C PHE A 13 0.76 19.95 -2.82
N SER A 14 0.26 19.56 -3.99
CA SER A 14 -1.11 19.86 -4.41
C SER A 14 -2.13 19.15 -3.53
N SER A 15 -3.38 19.64 -3.53
CA SER A 15 -4.46 19.02 -2.76
C SER A 15 -4.64 17.53 -3.09
N LEU A 16 -4.46 17.16 -4.36
CA LEU A 16 -4.49 15.76 -4.81
C LEU A 16 -3.34 14.94 -4.23
N GLN A 17 -2.13 15.48 -4.21
CA GLN A 17 -0.98 14.79 -3.63
C GLN A 17 -1.13 14.59 -2.12
N LYS A 18 -1.67 15.58 -1.41
CA LYS A 18 -2.00 15.49 0.02
C LYS A 18 -3.10 14.46 0.28
N ALA A 19 -4.13 14.41 -0.58
CA ALA A 19 -5.19 13.41 -0.49
C ALA A 19 -4.68 11.97 -0.73
N ILE A 20 -3.82 11.77 -1.73
CA ILE A 20 -3.15 10.48 -1.96
C ILE A 20 -2.22 10.14 -0.79
N ASN A 21 -1.53 11.12 -0.21
CA ASN A 21 -0.72 10.88 0.97
C ASN A 21 -1.57 10.42 2.16
N PHE A 22 -2.72 11.06 2.40
CA PHE A 22 -3.67 10.67 3.42
C PHE A 22 -4.15 9.23 3.21
N SER A 23 -4.58 8.87 1.99
CA SER A 23 -5.03 7.49 1.74
C SER A 23 -3.92 6.47 1.97
N MET A 24 -2.66 6.81 1.70
CA MET A 24 -1.53 5.90 1.88
C MET A 24 -1.01 5.79 3.33
N THR A 25 -1.45 6.66 4.24
CA THR A 25 -0.90 6.76 5.61
C THR A 25 -1.96 6.66 6.71
N SER A 26 -3.23 6.89 6.39
CA SER A 26 -4.34 6.83 7.33
C SER A 26 -4.57 5.42 7.90
N PHE A 27 -5.01 5.37 9.16
CA PHE A 27 -5.41 4.13 9.80
C PHE A 27 -6.61 3.49 9.11
N LEU A 28 -7.58 4.29 8.66
CA LEU A 28 -8.81 3.81 8.00
C LEU A 28 -8.50 2.98 6.75
N THR A 29 -7.46 3.33 6.01
CA THR A 29 -7.13 2.74 4.70
C THR A 29 -5.98 1.75 4.73
N THR A 30 -5.09 1.84 5.72
CA THR A 30 -3.88 1.00 5.79
C THR A 30 -3.74 0.20 7.07
N GLY A 31 -4.66 0.35 8.03
CA GLY A 31 -4.56 -0.29 9.35
C GLY A 31 -3.34 0.17 10.16
N GLY A 32 -2.73 1.30 9.80
CA GLY A 32 -1.56 1.85 10.50
C GLY A 32 -0.20 1.32 10.02
N ILE A 33 -0.17 0.46 9.00
CA ILE A 33 1.08 -0.17 8.49
C ILE A 33 2.05 0.87 7.89
N ARG A 34 1.54 1.97 7.32
CA ARG A 34 2.34 2.93 6.55
C ARG A 34 2.57 4.30 7.22
N GLY A 35 1.93 4.61 8.35
CA GLY A 35 1.96 5.97 8.91
C GLY A 35 1.66 6.14 10.40
N GLY A 36 1.46 5.06 11.16
CA GLY A 36 1.17 5.16 12.60
C GLY A 36 2.42 5.45 13.45
N LYS A 37 2.26 6.25 14.52
CA LYS A 37 3.29 6.42 15.58
C LYS A 37 3.64 5.09 16.26
N LYS A 38 2.68 4.16 16.31
CA LYS A 38 2.88 2.75 16.66
C LYS A 38 2.91 1.94 15.37
N GLN A 39 4.07 1.43 14.98
CA GLN A 39 4.14 0.43 13.93
C GLN A 39 3.77 -0.92 14.54
N LEU A 40 2.74 -1.56 13.98
CA LEU A 40 2.38 -2.94 14.33
C LEU A 40 3.45 -3.95 13.89
N GLU A 41 4.46 -3.52 13.12
CA GLU A 41 5.49 -4.35 12.54
C GLU A 41 6.89 -3.75 12.72
N LYS A 42 7.93 -4.61 12.66
CA LYS A 42 9.31 -4.15 12.51
C LYS A 42 9.42 -3.25 11.27
N PHE A 43 10.10 -2.12 11.44
CA PHE A 43 10.27 -1.13 10.39
C PHE A 43 10.82 -1.77 9.11
N THR A 44 10.20 -1.45 7.97
CA THR A 44 10.60 -1.92 6.65
C THR A 44 11.05 -0.70 5.87
N PRO A 45 12.37 -0.47 5.74
CA PRO A 45 12.91 0.68 5.01
C PRO A 45 12.41 0.71 3.56
N ARG A 46 12.31 1.92 3.00
CA ARG A 46 11.77 2.15 1.65
C ARG A 46 12.88 2.52 0.69
N SER A 47 12.78 2.14 -0.59
CA SER A 47 13.88 2.31 -1.55
C SER A 47 14.43 3.74 -1.64
N PHE A 48 13.56 4.74 -1.46
CA PHE A 48 13.92 6.15 -1.58
C PHE A 48 14.71 6.72 -0.40
N ASN A 49 14.82 6.00 0.72
CA ASN A 49 15.50 6.47 1.94
C ASN A 49 16.00 5.30 2.78
N MET A 50 16.62 4.32 2.12
CA MET A 50 17.17 3.13 2.77
C MET A 50 18.70 3.16 2.72
N GLY A 51 19.34 3.03 3.88
CA GLY A 51 20.76 2.75 4.01
C GLY A 51 20.99 1.41 4.69
N PHE A 52 22.10 0.74 4.37
CA PHE A 52 22.50 -0.50 5.05
C PHE A 52 24.01 -0.72 4.96
N SER A 53 24.55 -1.50 5.89
CA SER A 53 25.99 -1.75 5.98
C SER A 53 26.54 -2.61 4.84
N ARG A 54 27.87 -2.64 4.69
CA ARG A 54 28.54 -3.48 3.69
C ARG A 54 28.28 -4.97 3.93
N GLU A 55 28.18 -5.38 5.19
CA GLU A 55 27.87 -6.76 5.60
C GLU A 55 26.48 -7.16 5.12
N VAL A 56 25.48 -6.28 5.31
CA VAL A 56 24.13 -6.47 4.78
C VAL A 56 24.14 -6.59 3.25
N PHE A 57 24.89 -5.73 2.56
CA PHE A 57 25.04 -5.82 1.11
C PHE A 57 25.65 -7.16 0.69
N ASN A 58 26.72 -7.59 1.34
CA ASN A 58 27.42 -8.82 1.00
C ASN A 58 26.55 -10.07 1.22
N ALA A 59 25.72 -10.08 2.27
CA ALA A 59 24.80 -11.17 2.57
C ALA A 59 23.58 -11.20 1.65
N THR A 60 23.01 -10.04 1.32
CA THR A 60 21.74 -9.94 0.56
C THR A 60 21.94 -9.74 -0.94
N LYS A 61 23.11 -9.26 -1.36
CA LYS A 61 23.42 -8.76 -2.71
C LYS A 61 22.59 -7.53 -3.14
N GLY A 62 21.99 -6.80 -2.19
CA GLY A 62 21.21 -5.60 -2.48
C GLY A 62 19.85 -5.88 -3.14
N TYR A 63 19.37 -4.98 -4.00
CA TYR A 63 18.06 -5.11 -4.66
C TYR A 63 18.03 -6.28 -5.65
N GLY A 64 16.96 -7.07 -5.59
CA GLY A 64 16.73 -8.19 -6.50
C GLY A 64 16.07 -7.77 -7.82
N LYS A 65 15.61 -8.75 -8.60
CA LYS A 65 14.94 -8.53 -9.89
C LYS A 65 13.45 -8.15 -9.78
N LEU A 66 12.88 -8.18 -8.58
CA LEU A 66 11.48 -7.83 -8.37
C LEU A 66 11.33 -6.31 -8.46
N HIS A 67 10.61 -5.78 -9.45
CA HIS A 67 10.42 -4.33 -9.58
C HIS A 67 9.41 -3.74 -8.59
N VAL A 68 8.31 -4.45 -8.32
CA VAL A 68 7.25 -3.98 -7.43
C VAL A 68 7.36 -4.70 -6.10
N GLY A 69 7.74 -3.95 -5.06
CA GLY A 69 8.02 -4.51 -3.73
C GLY A 69 9.47 -4.92 -3.54
N GLU A 70 10.40 -4.39 -4.34
CA GLU A 70 11.85 -4.60 -4.21
C GLU A 70 12.38 -4.27 -2.80
N ASP A 71 11.83 -3.22 -2.19
CA ASP A 71 12.11 -2.77 -0.82
C ASP A 71 11.63 -3.78 0.22
N ILE A 72 10.43 -4.32 0.02
CA ILE A 72 9.85 -5.34 0.88
C ILE A 72 10.63 -6.66 0.76
N ASP A 73 10.98 -7.07 -0.46
CA ASP A 73 11.81 -8.26 -0.74
C ASP A 73 13.17 -8.16 -0.06
N LEU A 74 13.89 -7.04 -0.28
CA LEU A 74 15.17 -6.80 0.36
C LEU A 74 15.05 -6.80 1.88
N SER A 75 14.03 -6.14 2.43
CA SER A 75 13.80 -6.13 3.87
C SER A 75 13.51 -7.51 4.45
N PHE A 76 12.83 -8.40 3.72
CA PHE A 76 12.70 -9.80 4.14
C PHE A 76 14.05 -10.51 4.12
N ARG A 77 14.83 -10.39 3.05
CA ARG A 77 16.17 -11.02 2.97
C ARG A 77 17.12 -10.54 4.06
N ILE A 78 17.08 -9.25 4.40
CA ILE A 78 17.86 -8.67 5.51
C ILE A 78 17.49 -9.34 6.84
N ARG A 79 16.19 -9.42 7.14
CA ARG A 79 15.70 -10.07 8.38
C ARG A 79 15.99 -11.57 8.40
N SER A 80 15.82 -12.26 7.28
CA SER A 80 16.12 -13.70 7.17
C SER A 80 17.61 -14.00 7.32
N ALA A 81 18.48 -13.04 7.02
CA ALA A 81 19.92 -13.11 7.27
C ALA A 81 20.32 -12.72 8.71
N GLY A 82 19.35 -12.47 9.60
CA GLY A 82 19.59 -12.17 11.01
C GLY A 82 19.91 -10.71 11.33
N PHE A 83 19.82 -9.80 10.36
CA PHE A 83 20.11 -8.38 10.55
C PHE A 83 18.87 -7.59 11.01
N ASP A 84 19.10 -6.50 11.75
CA ASP A 84 18.04 -5.63 12.24
C ASP A 84 17.84 -4.37 11.39
N THR A 85 16.58 -3.92 11.37
CA THR A 85 16.12 -2.70 10.70
C THR A 85 15.69 -1.64 11.71
N ALA A 86 16.12 -0.38 11.51
CA ALA A 86 15.81 0.73 12.40
C ALA A 86 15.14 1.91 11.67
N LEU A 87 14.11 2.49 12.29
CA LEU A 87 13.50 3.74 11.84
C LEU A 87 14.22 4.92 12.50
N ILE A 88 14.80 5.80 11.68
CA ILE A 88 15.36 7.08 12.12
C ILE A 88 14.31 8.16 11.84
N ARG A 89 13.57 8.58 12.89
CA ARG A 89 12.41 9.47 12.73
C ARG A 89 12.77 10.83 12.14
N ASP A 90 13.93 11.36 12.51
CA ASP A 90 14.39 12.69 12.08
C ASP A 90 14.97 12.70 10.66
N ALA A 91 15.31 11.52 10.11
CA ALA A 91 15.83 11.37 8.75
C ALA A 91 14.70 11.28 7.71
N TYR A 92 13.67 12.11 7.82
CA TYR A 92 12.54 12.08 6.89
C TYR A 92 12.94 12.62 5.52
N VAL A 93 12.27 12.13 4.47
CA VAL A 93 12.42 12.68 3.12
C VAL A 93 11.07 13.04 2.52
N TYR A 94 11.05 14.09 1.71
CA TYR A 94 9.85 14.51 1.00
C TYR A 94 9.64 13.66 -0.24
N HIS A 95 8.65 12.77 -0.21
CA HIS A 95 8.34 11.92 -1.36
C HIS A 95 7.14 12.47 -2.13
N LYS A 96 7.41 12.92 -3.36
CA LYS A 96 6.36 13.43 -4.25
C LYS A 96 5.38 12.32 -4.63
N ARG A 97 4.11 12.46 -4.20
CA ARG A 97 3.01 11.55 -4.59
C ARG A 97 2.61 11.74 -6.06
N ARG A 98 1.88 10.75 -6.59
CA ARG A 98 1.36 10.78 -7.97
C ARG A 98 0.49 12.00 -8.22
N LEU A 99 0.54 12.49 -9.46
CA LEU A 99 -0.17 13.70 -9.89
C LEU A 99 -1.55 13.41 -10.50
N SER A 100 -1.97 12.14 -10.60
CA SER A 100 -3.28 11.78 -11.13
C SER A 100 -3.80 10.46 -10.56
N PHE A 101 -5.13 10.37 -10.45
CA PHE A 101 -5.81 9.15 -10.02
C PHE A 101 -5.57 7.96 -10.95
N LYS A 102 -5.48 8.18 -12.27
CA LYS A 102 -5.15 7.11 -13.23
C LYS A 102 -3.77 6.49 -12.95
N ARG A 103 -2.76 7.31 -12.68
CA ARG A 103 -1.41 6.83 -12.33
C ARG A 103 -1.40 6.17 -10.96
N PHE A 104 -2.18 6.71 -10.01
CA PHE A 104 -2.32 6.13 -8.68
C PHE A 104 -2.98 4.76 -8.71
N TRP A 105 -4.09 4.59 -9.45
CA TRP A 105 -4.74 3.29 -9.68
C TRP A 105 -3.76 2.25 -10.21
N LYS A 106 -3.03 2.56 -11.30
CA LYS A 106 -2.03 1.64 -11.88
C LYS A 106 -0.99 1.21 -10.85
N GLN A 107 -0.56 2.12 -9.98
CA GLN A 107 0.42 1.84 -8.93
C GLN A 107 -0.13 0.89 -7.86
N VAL A 108 -1.30 1.19 -7.28
CA VAL A 108 -1.89 0.37 -6.20
C VAL A 108 -2.36 -0.99 -6.72
N PHE A 109 -2.80 -1.07 -7.98
CA PHE A 109 -3.12 -2.32 -8.63
C PHE A 109 -1.91 -3.25 -8.72
N LYS A 110 -0.77 -2.72 -9.19
CA LYS A 110 0.50 -3.47 -9.20
C LYS A 110 0.92 -3.90 -7.79
N TYR A 111 0.67 -3.08 -6.75
CA TYR A 111 0.93 -3.47 -5.36
C TYR A 111 0.09 -4.66 -4.91
N GLY A 112 -1.18 -4.71 -5.31
CA GLY A 112 -2.05 -5.86 -5.08
C GLY A 112 -1.53 -7.12 -5.77
N GLU A 113 -1.16 -7.01 -7.05
CA GLU A 113 -0.65 -8.18 -7.79
C GLU A 113 0.66 -8.73 -7.21
N ALA A 114 1.59 -7.84 -6.87
CA ALA A 114 2.91 -8.20 -6.33
C ALA A 114 2.84 -8.88 -4.96
N ARG A 115 1.74 -8.73 -4.22
CA ARG A 115 1.61 -9.30 -2.87
C ARG A 115 1.71 -10.83 -2.86
N LEU A 116 1.11 -11.49 -3.85
CA LEU A 116 1.18 -12.95 -3.97
C LEU A 116 2.58 -13.42 -4.38
N VAL A 117 3.24 -12.66 -5.27
CA VAL A 117 4.63 -12.94 -5.67
C VAL A 117 5.55 -12.85 -4.46
N LEU A 118 5.42 -11.79 -3.65
CA LEU A 118 6.16 -11.64 -2.42
C LEU A 118 5.89 -12.79 -1.43
N ASN A 119 4.67 -13.31 -1.38
CA ASN A 119 4.34 -14.48 -0.56
C ASN A 119 4.96 -15.78 -1.10
N ASP A 120 5.12 -15.91 -2.41
CA ASP A 120 5.79 -17.07 -3.02
C ASP A 120 7.31 -17.02 -2.81
N LEU A 121 7.91 -15.83 -2.79
CA LEU A 121 9.32 -15.61 -2.51
C LEU A 121 9.64 -15.73 -1.02
N HIS A 122 8.75 -15.21 -0.17
CA HIS A 122 8.89 -15.21 1.28
C HIS A 122 7.63 -15.82 1.92
N PRO A 123 7.53 -17.16 2.00
CA PRO A 123 6.39 -17.83 2.61
C PRO A 123 6.10 -17.31 4.02
N GLY A 124 4.83 -17.01 4.31
CA GLY A 124 4.42 -16.42 5.60
C GLY A 124 4.51 -14.89 5.66
N SER A 125 4.97 -14.23 4.59
CA SER A 125 4.97 -12.76 4.51
C SER A 125 3.58 -12.14 4.30
N MET A 126 2.58 -12.95 3.95
CA MET A 126 1.20 -12.50 3.79
C MET A 126 0.44 -12.57 5.11
N LYS A 127 -0.14 -11.44 5.51
CA LYS A 127 -0.92 -11.28 6.75
C LYS A 127 -2.38 -10.95 6.45
N LEU A 128 -3.25 -11.15 7.45
CA LEU A 128 -4.70 -10.89 7.33
C LEU A 128 -5.00 -9.46 6.83
N VAL A 129 -4.23 -8.48 7.31
CA VAL A 129 -4.33 -7.07 6.90
C VAL A 129 -4.16 -6.84 5.39
N HIS A 130 -3.47 -7.74 4.68
CA HIS A 130 -3.30 -7.65 3.23
C HIS A 130 -4.51 -8.19 2.45
N LEU A 131 -5.40 -8.96 3.10
CA LEU A 131 -6.66 -9.42 2.52
C LEU A 131 -7.78 -8.38 2.66
N LEU A 132 -7.68 -7.49 3.66
CA LEU A 132 -8.71 -6.47 3.94
C LEU A 132 -9.08 -5.62 2.71
N PRO A 133 -8.15 -5.15 1.86
CA PRO A 133 -8.54 -4.41 0.66
C PRO A 133 -9.33 -5.25 -0.35
N ALA A 134 -9.03 -6.55 -0.48
CA ALA A 134 -9.78 -7.44 -1.36
C ALA A 134 -11.21 -7.67 -0.84
N LEU A 135 -11.36 -7.88 0.48
CA LEU A 135 -12.67 -7.96 1.13
C LEU A 135 -13.45 -6.65 0.99
N PHE A 136 -12.78 -5.51 1.16
CA PHE A 136 -13.37 -4.19 0.95
C PHE A 136 -13.88 -4.04 -0.49
N THR A 137 -13.09 -4.43 -1.49
CA THR A 137 -13.51 -4.40 -2.91
C THR A 137 -14.79 -5.19 -3.12
N VAL A 138 -14.82 -6.46 -2.72
CA VAL A 138 -15.99 -7.33 -2.90
C VAL A 138 -17.19 -6.77 -2.13
N GLY A 139 -16.99 -6.33 -0.89
CA GLY A 139 -18.03 -5.75 -0.05
C GLY A 139 -18.65 -4.49 -0.64
N VAL A 140 -17.84 -3.56 -1.17
CA VAL A 140 -18.36 -2.35 -1.81
C VAL A 140 -19.20 -2.68 -3.04
N PHE A 141 -18.71 -3.58 -3.92
CA PHE A 141 -19.49 -3.98 -5.10
C PHE A 141 -20.78 -4.72 -4.73
N ALA A 142 -20.74 -5.58 -3.71
CA ALA A 142 -21.93 -6.25 -3.19
C ALA A 142 -22.95 -5.26 -2.63
N MET A 143 -22.52 -4.27 -1.85
CA MET A 143 -23.41 -3.25 -1.29
C MET A 143 -24.03 -2.36 -2.37
N ILE A 144 -23.27 -2.00 -3.41
CA ILE A 144 -23.81 -1.27 -4.57
C ILE A 144 -24.85 -2.13 -5.30
N PHE A 145 -24.56 -3.41 -5.54
CA PHE A 145 -25.49 -4.33 -6.18
C PHE A 145 -26.81 -4.45 -5.38
N LEU A 146 -26.72 -4.72 -4.07
CA LEU A 146 -27.89 -4.79 -3.19
C LEU A 146 -28.65 -3.46 -3.12
N SER A 147 -27.94 -2.33 -3.21
CA SER A 147 -28.57 -1.00 -3.25
C SER A 147 -29.45 -0.79 -4.48
N LEU A 148 -29.10 -1.38 -5.62
CA LEU A 148 -29.82 -1.23 -6.88
C LEU A 148 -30.99 -2.21 -7.01
N PHE A 149 -30.82 -3.44 -6.51
CA PHE A 149 -31.76 -4.53 -6.76
C PHE A 149 -32.60 -4.95 -5.54
N VAL A 150 -32.21 -4.54 -4.33
CA VAL A 150 -32.92 -4.95 -3.09
C VAL A 150 -33.45 -3.75 -2.32
N SER A 151 -32.59 -2.81 -1.91
CA SER A 151 -33.00 -1.62 -1.16
C SER A 151 -31.89 -0.57 -1.12
N SER A 152 -32.22 0.70 -1.33
CA SER A 152 -31.26 1.81 -1.25
C SER A 152 -30.53 1.92 0.09
N VAL A 153 -31.06 1.32 1.17
CA VAL A 153 -30.42 1.30 2.50
C VAL A 153 -29.04 0.64 2.47
N PHE A 154 -28.78 -0.30 1.55
CA PHE A 154 -27.48 -0.98 1.44
C PHE A 154 -26.34 -0.05 1.02
N ILE A 155 -26.61 1.17 0.52
CA ILE A 155 -25.55 2.15 0.24
C ILE A 155 -25.03 2.86 1.50
N LEU A 156 -25.81 2.87 2.59
CA LEU A 156 -25.48 3.64 3.80
C LEU A 156 -24.12 3.30 4.40
N PRO A 157 -23.68 2.03 4.51
CA PRO A 157 -22.34 1.71 5.02
C PRO A 157 -21.21 2.32 4.17
N VAL A 158 -21.38 2.37 2.84
CA VAL A 158 -20.40 2.95 1.92
C VAL A 158 -20.32 4.46 2.10
N LEU A 159 -21.48 5.13 2.21
CA LEU A 159 -21.55 6.57 2.46
C LEU A 159 -20.99 6.94 3.84
N PHE A 160 -21.30 6.15 4.87
CA PHE A 160 -20.78 6.35 6.21
C PHE A 160 -19.25 6.22 6.23
N TYR A 161 -18.69 5.22 5.56
CA TYR A 161 -17.25 5.07 5.44
C TYR A 161 -16.59 6.23 4.67
N ALA A 162 -17.22 6.71 3.60
CA ALA A 162 -16.77 7.91 2.88
C ALA A 162 -16.79 9.16 3.77
N PHE A 163 -17.82 9.30 4.61
CA PHE A 163 -17.92 10.38 5.60
C PHE A 163 -16.80 10.31 6.65
N LEU A 164 -16.49 9.12 7.18
CA LEU A 164 -15.37 8.95 8.12
C LEU A 164 -14.02 9.34 7.50
N ILE A 165 -13.79 8.97 6.24
CA ILE A 165 -12.60 9.39 5.48
C ILE A 165 -12.55 10.91 5.36
N PHE A 166 -13.66 11.54 5.01
CA PHE A 166 -13.77 13.00 4.89
C PHE A 166 -13.39 13.69 6.21
N VAL A 167 -14.05 13.31 7.31
CA VAL A 167 -13.81 13.90 8.64
C VAL A 167 -12.36 13.72 9.07
N CYS A 168 -11.82 12.51 8.98
CA CYS A 168 -10.44 12.24 9.38
C CYS A 168 -9.42 13.02 8.51
N SER A 169 -9.66 13.12 7.20
CA SER A 169 -8.78 13.87 6.30
C SER A 169 -8.89 15.38 6.54
N PHE A 170 -10.08 15.88 6.82
CA PHE A 170 -10.31 17.28 7.17
C PHE A 170 -9.58 17.66 8.45
N ILE A 171 -9.67 16.84 9.51
CA ILE A 171 -8.95 17.07 10.77
C ILE A 171 -7.43 17.04 10.53
N ALA A 172 -6.93 16.07 9.76
CA ALA A 172 -5.50 15.90 9.54
C ALA A 172 -4.88 17.00 8.64
N ASN A 173 -5.59 17.43 7.60
CA ASN A 173 -5.05 18.36 6.59
C ASN A 173 -5.58 19.80 6.71
N LYS A 174 -6.62 20.02 7.51
CA LYS A 174 -7.30 21.32 7.70
C LYS A 174 -7.70 21.98 6.36
N SER A 175 -8.13 21.17 5.38
CA SER A 175 -8.46 21.62 4.03
C SER A 175 -9.64 20.83 3.46
N LEU A 176 -10.71 21.54 3.09
CA LEU A 176 -11.90 20.96 2.47
C LEU A 176 -11.57 20.28 1.13
N SER A 177 -10.77 20.94 0.29
CA SER A 177 -10.33 20.38 -1.00
C SER A 177 -9.62 19.04 -0.83
N VAL A 178 -8.71 18.94 0.15
CA VAL A 178 -8.00 17.69 0.46
C VAL A 178 -8.96 16.64 1.01
N ALA A 179 -9.90 17.02 1.88
CA ALA A 179 -10.88 16.11 2.46
C ALA A 179 -11.78 15.47 1.39
N PHE A 180 -12.33 16.26 0.46
CA PHE A 180 -13.12 15.74 -0.66
C PHE A 180 -12.30 14.85 -1.60
N LEU A 181 -11.06 15.24 -1.94
CA LEU A 181 -10.19 14.43 -2.78
C LEU A 181 -9.72 13.13 -2.10
N SER A 182 -9.72 13.08 -0.77
CA SER A 182 -9.30 11.91 0.00
C SER A 182 -10.29 10.76 -0.09
N ILE A 183 -11.57 11.04 -0.35
CA ILE A 183 -12.60 10.01 -0.57
C ILE A 183 -12.24 9.16 -1.80
N PRO A 184 -12.21 9.70 -3.04
CA PRO A 184 -11.85 8.90 -4.21
C PRO A 184 -10.42 8.37 -4.11
N ALA A 185 -9.46 9.09 -3.51
CA ALA A 185 -8.12 8.57 -3.28
C ALA A 185 -8.12 7.28 -2.42
N SER A 186 -8.91 7.24 -1.35
CA SER A 186 -9.00 6.09 -0.45
C SER A 186 -9.68 4.90 -1.11
N PHE A 187 -10.78 5.14 -1.84
CA PHE A 187 -11.46 4.10 -2.61
C PHE A 187 -10.56 3.56 -3.73
N ILE A 188 -9.87 4.42 -4.49
CA ILE A 188 -8.91 3.99 -5.52
C ILE A 188 -7.81 3.13 -4.91
N GLN A 189 -7.28 3.48 -3.73
CA GLN A 189 -6.25 2.69 -3.08
C GLN A 189 -6.75 1.29 -2.72
N LEU A 190 -7.86 1.21 -1.99
CA LEU A 190 -8.41 -0.04 -1.48
C LEU A 190 -8.89 -0.93 -2.63
N ILE A 191 -9.73 -0.38 -3.52
CA ILE A 191 -10.28 -1.10 -4.66
C ILE A 191 -9.19 -1.49 -5.63
N GLY A 192 -8.30 -0.56 -5.99
CA GLY A 192 -7.22 -0.83 -6.94
C GLY A 192 -6.28 -1.93 -6.44
N TYR A 193 -5.85 -1.88 -5.17
CA TYR A 193 -5.09 -2.96 -4.55
C TYR A 193 -5.89 -4.27 -4.54
N GLY A 194 -7.14 -4.24 -4.05
CA GLY A 194 -7.98 -5.43 -3.94
C GLY A 194 -8.20 -6.11 -5.29
N CYS A 195 -8.46 -5.35 -6.36
CA CYS A 195 -8.59 -5.89 -7.72
C CYS A 195 -7.29 -6.54 -8.21
N GLY A 196 -6.13 -5.90 -8.00
CA GLY A 196 -4.84 -6.49 -8.36
C GLY A 196 -4.54 -7.77 -7.60
N PHE A 197 -4.85 -7.79 -6.31
CA PHE A 197 -4.71 -8.97 -5.45
C PHE A 197 -5.62 -10.12 -5.91
N LEU A 198 -6.92 -9.86 -6.10
CA LEU A 198 -7.91 -10.85 -6.55
C LEU A 198 -7.55 -11.43 -7.92
N LYS A 199 -7.11 -10.58 -8.86
CA LYS A 199 -6.60 -11.04 -10.16
C LYS A 199 -5.43 -12.00 -9.99
N SER A 200 -4.47 -11.67 -9.13
CA SER A 200 -3.30 -12.52 -8.87
C SER A 200 -3.70 -13.87 -8.27
N VAL A 201 -4.66 -13.88 -7.33
CA VAL A 201 -5.21 -15.11 -6.73
C VAL A 201 -5.89 -15.97 -7.79
N PHE A 202 -6.75 -15.38 -8.61
CA PHE A 202 -7.45 -16.07 -9.67
C PHE A 202 -6.49 -16.70 -10.69
N VAL A 203 -5.51 -15.92 -11.17
CA VAL A 203 -4.50 -16.39 -12.12
C VAL A 203 -3.65 -17.52 -11.52
N ARG A 204 -3.24 -17.40 -10.25
CA ARG A 204 -2.51 -18.46 -9.54
C ARG A 204 -3.33 -19.74 -9.42
N GLY A 205 -4.61 -19.63 -9.06
CA GLY A 205 -5.54 -20.75 -8.93
C GLY A 205 -5.74 -21.48 -10.26
N LEU A 206 -5.94 -20.74 -11.36
CA LEU A 206 -6.07 -21.29 -12.70
C LEU A 206 -4.79 -21.97 -13.19
N LEU A 207 -3.63 -21.34 -13.00
CA LEU A 207 -2.36 -21.84 -13.55
C LEU A 207 -1.74 -22.95 -12.71
N ARG A 208 -2.21 -23.18 -11.47
CA ARG A 208 -1.62 -24.12 -10.47
C ARG A 208 -0.08 -24.02 -10.35
N LYS A 209 0.50 -22.87 -10.68
CA LYS A 209 1.94 -22.62 -10.70
C LYS A 209 2.26 -21.41 -9.84
N LYS A 210 3.43 -21.43 -9.19
CA LYS A 210 3.99 -20.25 -8.52
C LYS A 210 4.11 -19.13 -9.53
N LEU A 211 3.73 -17.91 -9.15
CA LEU A 211 3.84 -16.76 -10.04
C LEU A 211 5.33 -16.41 -10.18
N SER A 212 5.89 -16.62 -11.37
CA SER A 212 7.29 -16.34 -11.67
C SER A 212 7.59 -14.84 -11.61
N GLN A 213 8.76 -14.49 -11.05
CA GLN A 213 9.32 -13.13 -11.06
C GLN A 213 9.34 -12.50 -12.47
N SER A 214 9.47 -13.32 -13.53
CA SER A 214 9.54 -12.84 -14.91
C SER A 214 8.26 -12.17 -15.40
N LYS A 215 7.08 -12.52 -14.86
CA LYS A 215 5.79 -11.98 -15.35
C LYS A 215 5.49 -10.57 -14.83
N TYR A 216 6.23 -10.10 -13.83
CA TYR A 216 6.11 -8.76 -13.24
C TYR A 216 7.24 -7.81 -13.63
N GLN A 217 8.08 -8.23 -14.58
CA GLN A 217 8.87 -7.31 -15.40
C GLN A 217 7.89 -6.60 -16.34
N LEU A 218 7.42 -5.41 -15.98
CA LEU A 218 6.67 -4.56 -16.89
C LEU A 218 7.49 -3.30 -17.13
N ASP A 219 7.99 -3.24 -18.37
CA ASP A 219 8.48 -2.11 -19.18
C ASP A 219 8.81 -0.80 -18.45
N LYS A 220 10.06 -0.37 -18.69
CA LYS A 220 10.60 0.94 -18.33
C LYS A 220 9.72 2.09 -18.83
#